data_AF-A0A182N787-F1
#
_entry.id   AF-A0A182N787-F1
#
_cell.length_a   1.000
_cell.length_b   1.000
_cell.length_c   1.000
_cell.angle_alpha   90.00
_cell.angle_beta   90.00
_cell.angle_gamma   90.00
#
_symmetry.space_group_name_H-M   'P 1'
#
loop_
_entity.id
_entity.type
_entity.pdbx_description
1 polymer ?
#
loop_
_entity_poly.entity_id
_entity_poly.type
_entity_poly.pdbx_seq_one_letter_code
_entity_poly.pdbx_strand_id
1 'polypeptide(L)'
;MLRALFLIALVPALAYGNVARVCTGSRPFPTTVDVVGCTAAPCNLVRGQDVIAYIDFTVDRAVSSMTTVATATALGVVTNYPLGTNAVTCNFLQGTSCPLSANEDVTYRLTMPILAIYPLVSLSIEINVVDQANASVACFVVDAQVVAASN
;
A
#
# COMPACT_ATOMS: atom_id res chain seq x y z
N MET A 1 -6.89 -56.41 7.21
CA MET A 1 -7.35 -55.22 7.96
C MET A 1 -6.54 -54.02 7.47
N LEU A 2 -7.21 -52.89 7.29
CA LEU A 2 -6.98 -51.81 6.30
C LEU A 2 -5.58 -51.17 6.31
N ARG A 3 -4.85 -51.20 5.17
CA ARG A 3 -3.63 -50.41 4.94
C ARG A 3 -4.03 -48.97 4.64
N ALA A 4 -3.82 -48.05 5.58
CA ALA A 4 -4.06 -46.62 5.37
C ALA A 4 -2.95 -46.02 4.49
N LEU A 5 -3.29 -45.64 3.24
CA LEU A 5 -2.45 -44.77 2.43
C LEU A 5 -2.69 -43.32 2.87
N PHE A 6 -1.68 -42.70 3.48
CA PHE A 6 -1.66 -41.26 3.73
C PHE A 6 -1.38 -40.53 2.39
N LEU A 7 -2.45 -40.04 1.75
CA LEU A 7 -2.34 -39.08 0.65
C LEU A 7 -1.96 -37.72 1.25
N ILE A 8 -0.69 -37.35 1.15
CA ILE A 8 -0.22 -36.00 1.43
C ILE A 8 -0.80 -35.09 0.33
N ALA A 9 -1.87 -34.36 0.65
CA ALA A 9 -2.41 -33.34 -0.21
C ALA A 9 -1.41 -32.16 -0.23
N LEU A 10 -0.63 -32.06 -1.31
CA LEU A 10 0.23 -30.91 -1.58
C LEU A 10 -0.69 -29.73 -1.95
N VAL A 11 -1.12 -28.95 -0.96
CA VAL A 11 -1.85 -27.70 -1.22
C VAL A 11 -0.85 -26.75 -1.86
N PRO A 12 -1.06 -26.29 -3.11
CA PRO A 12 -0.19 -25.28 -3.68
C PRO A 12 -0.32 -24.02 -2.83
N ALA A 13 0.76 -23.62 -2.18
CA ALA A 13 0.83 -22.32 -1.53
C ALA A 13 0.73 -21.27 -2.63
N LEU A 14 -0.38 -20.52 -2.65
CA LEU A 14 -0.47 -19.29 -3.43
C LEU A 14 0.53 -18.32 -2.80
N ALA A 15 1.73 -18.25 -3.36
CA ALA A 15 2.67 -17.20 -3.03
C ALA A 15 2.12 -15.90 -3.64
N TYR A 16 1.40 -15.13 -2.84
CA TYR A 16 1.11 -13.74 -3.19
C TYR A 16 2.44 -13.01 -3.28
N GLY A 17 2.82 -12.56 -4.48
CA GLY A 17 4.03 -11.77 -4.67
C GLY A 17 3.89 -10.46 -3.91
N ASN A 18 4.84 -10.13 -3.05
CA ASN A 18 4.88 -8.82 -2.41
C ASN A 18 5.30 -7.78 -3.46
N VAL A 19 4.34 -7.00 -3.96
CA VAL A 19 4.61 -5.91 -4.92
C VAL A 19 5.26 -4.68 -4.27
N ALA A 20 5.32 -4.67 -2.94
CA ALA A 20 5.91 -3.60 -2.14
C ALA A 20 7.38 -3.90 -1.80
N ARG A 21 8.23 -2.88 -1.99
CA ARG A 21 9.64 -2.86 -1.60
C ARG A 21 9.90 -1.86 -0.48
N VAL A 22 10.99 -2.08 0.25
CA VAL A 22 11.36 -1.22 1.39
C VAL A 22 11.70 0.20 0.94
N CYS A 23 11.33 1.16 1.77
CA CYS A 23 11.79 2.53 1.65
C CYS A 23 13.27 2.68 2.01
N THR A 24 13.91 3.72 1.48
CA THR A 24 15.26 4.12 1.93
C THR A 24 15.23 4.66 3.37
N GLY A 25 16.38 4.64 4.07
CA GLY A 25 16.53 5.28 5.38
C GLY A 25 15.95 4.50 6.57
N SER A 26 15.85 3.16 6.47
CA SER A 26 15.40 2.28 7.56
C SER A 26 14.04 2.66 8.17
N ARG A 27 13.12 3.17 7.33
CA ARG A 27 11.75 3.49 7.75
C ARG A 27 10.95 2.21 8.00
N PRO A 28 9.99 2.20 8.96
CA PRO A 28 9.22 1.01 9.27
C PRO A 28 8.48 0.47 8.05
N PHE A 29 8.66 -0.82 7.75
CA PHE A 29 7.94 -1.48 6.66
C PHE A 29 6.63 -2.08 7.20
N PRO A 30 5.48 -1.92 6.50
CA PRO A 30 4.23 -2.54 6.91
C PRO A 30 4.33 -4.07 6.89
N THR A 31 3.49 -4.73 7.69
CA THR A 31 3.38 -6.20 7.72
C THR A 31 2.86 -6.72 6.39
N THR A 32 1.86 -6.05 5.83
CA THR A 32 1.23 -6.42 4.55
C THR A 32 0.96 -5.17 3.70
N VAL A 33 1.14 -5.32 2.39
CA VAL A 33 0.65 -4.37 1.39
C VAL A 33 -0.09 -5.17 0.32
N ASP A 34 -1.40 -5.00 0.25
CA ASP A 34 -2.26 -5.58 -0.78
C ASP A 34 -2.79 -4.48 -1.70
N VAL A 35 -2.28 -4.42 -2.93
CA VAL A 35 -2.79 -3.52 -3.96
C VAL A 35 -3.84 -4.29 -4.76
N VAL A 36 -5.09 -3.87 -4.66
CA VAL A 36 -6.23 -4.60 -5.23
C VAL A 36 -6.03 -4.81 -6.73
N GLY A 37 -6.03 -6.08 -7.16
CA GLY A 37 -5.86 -6.46 -8.56
C GLY A 37 -4.41 -6.46 -9.06
N CYS A 38 -3.41 -6.26 -8.20
CA CYS A 38 -1.99 -6.31 -8.55
C CYS A 38 -1.27 -7.44 -7.80
N THR A 39 -1.07 -8.58 -8.45
CA THR A 39 -0.36 -9.74 -7.88
C THR A 39 1.12 -9.79 -8.23
N ALA A 40 1.56 -8.93 -9.17
CA ALA A 40 2.94 -8.80 -9.60
C ALA A 40 3.20 -7.37 -10.08
N ALA A 41 4.40 -6.84 -9.77
CA ALA A 41 4.83 -5.55 -10.28
C ALA A 41 5.27 -5.65 -11.77
N PRO A 42 5.11 -4.58 -12.56
CA PRO A 42 4.55 -3.29 -12.18
C PRO A 42 3.00 -3.31 -12.08
N CYS A 43 2.45 -2.64 -11.07
CA CYS A 43 1.01 -2.51 -10.94
C CYS A 43 0.40 -1.60 -12.01
N ASN A 44 -0.69 -2.05 -12.65
CA ASN A 44 -1.42 -1.25 -13.62
C ASN A 44 -2.30 -0.22 -12.92
N LEU A 45 -1.99 1.06 -13.10
CA LEU A 45 -2.81 2.18 -12.64
C LEU A 45 -3.70 2.63 -13.80
N VAL A 46 -4.94 2.15 -13.81
CA VAL A 46 -5.86 2.41 -14.91
C VAL A 46 -6.37 3.85 -14.82
N ARG A 47 -6.21 4.62 -15.90
CA ARG A 47 -6.76 5.98 -16.03
C ARG A 47 -8.26 6.03 -15.76
N GLY A 48 -8.69 7.05 -15.04
CA GLY A 48 -10.09 7.29 -14.68
C GLY A 48 -10.62 6.36 -13.59
N GLN A 49 -9.75 5.57 -12.93
CA GLN A 49 -10.13 4.63 -11.87
C GLN A 49 -9.37 4.93 -10.59
N ASP A 50 -9.91 4.45 -9.47
CA ASP A 50 -9.23 4.50 -8.19
C ASP A 50 -8.34 3.27 -8.02
N VAL A 51 -7.11 3.50 -7.58
CA VAL A 51 -6.26 2.44 -7.04
C VAL A 51 -6.57 2.32 -5.55
N ILE A 52 -6.85 1.10 -5.10
CA ILE A 52 -7.14 0.79 -3.70
C ILE A 52 -6.02 -0.11 -3.18
N ALA A 53 -5.49 0.22 -2.01
CA ALA A 53 -4.56 -0.64 -1.29
C ALA A 53 -4.98 -0.81 0.16
N TYR A 54 -4.81 -2.02 0.69
CA TYR A 54 -4.93 -2.35 2.11
C TYR A 54 -3.53 -2.54 2.69
N ILE A 55 -3.24 -1.80 3.76
CA ILE A 55 -1.93 -1.78 4.39
C ILE A 55 -2.11 -2.14 5.85
N ASP A 56 -1.48 -3.24 6.26
CA ASP A 56 -1.47 -3.69 7.65
C ASP A 56 -0.14 -3.32 8.29
N PHE A 57 -0.18 -2.65 9.43
CA PHE A 57 1.00 -2.30 10.21
C PHE A 57 0.66 -2.15 11.69
N THR A 58 1.69 -2.24 12.53
CA THR A 58 1.58 -2.04 13.98
C THR A 58 2.21 -0.70 14.33
N VAL A 59 1.51 0.15 15.08
CA VAL A 59 2.11 1.39 15.59
C VAL A 59 2.98 1.08 16.81
N ASP A 60 4.21 1.58 16.88
CA ASP A 60 5.15 1.32 17.99
C ASP A 60 5.05 2.34 19.14
N ARG A 61 4.15 3.32 19.00
CA ARG A 61 4.00 4.48 19.89
C ARG A 61 2.56 4.99 19.86
N ALA A 62 2.22 5.90 20.76
CA ALA A 62 0.94 6.59 20.74
C ALA A 62 0.87 7.55 19.52
N VAL A 63 -0.23 7.46 18.77
CA VAL A 63 -0.44 8.24 17.54
C VAL A 63 -1.78 8.95 17.61
N SER A 64 -1.76 10.28 17.63
CA SER A 64 -2.99 11.09 17.68
C SER A 64 -3.54 11.42 16.30
N SER A 65 -2.67 11.46 15.29
CA SER A 65 -3.03 11.74 13.91
C SER A 65 -2.04 11.09 12.97
N MET A 66 -2.50 10.69 11.78
CA MET A 66 -1.66 10.18 10.71
C MET A 66 -2.01 10.87 9.39
N THR A 67 -0.97 11.16 8.61
CA THR A 67 -1.08 11.68 7.25
C THR A 67 -0.28 10.80 6.30
N THR A 68 -0.86 10.45 5.16
CA THR A 68 -0.17 9.73 4.09
C THR A 68 0.43 10.73 3.12
N VAL A 69 1.72 10.58 2.87
CA VAL A 69 2.47 11.28 1.82
C VAL A 69 2.77 10.28 0.73
N ALA A 70 2.30 10.56 -0.49
CA ALA A 70 2.61 9.77 -1.66
C ALA A 70 3.56 10.55 -2.57
N THR A 71 4.68 9.94 -2.95
CA THR A 71 5.70 10.56 -3.82
C THR A 71 5.88 9.70 -5.06
N ALA A 72 5.56 10.26 -6.22
CA ALA A 72 5.70 9.61 -7.51
C ALA A 72 7.02 10.01 -8.19
N THR A 73 7.75 9.03 -8.70
CA THR A 73 8.97 9.24 -9.49
C THR A 73 8.79 8.63 -10.87
N ALA A 74 8.87 9.45 -11.91
CA ALA A 74 8.75 9.03 -13.30
C ALA A 74 9.61 9.92 -14.20
N LEU A 75 10.26 9.34 -15.22
CA LEU A 75 11.04 10.10 -16.22
C LEU A 75 12.09 11.05 -15.62
N GLY A 76 12.71 10.68 -14.49
CA GLY A 76 13.68 11.52 -13.78
C GLY A 76 13.08 12.68 -12.97
N VAL A 77 11.75 12.79 -12.92
CA VAL A 77 11.02 13.79 -12.13
C VAL A 77 10.45 13.13 -10.87
N VAL A 78 10.63 13.79 -9.73
CA VAL A 78 10.05 13.40 -8.44
C VAL A 78 9.00 14.43 -8.06
N THR A 79 7.79 13.99 -7.73
CA THR A 79 6.69 14.89 -7.33
C THR A 79 5.81 14.28 -6.25
N ASN A 80 5.16 15.12 -5.46
CA ASN A 80 4.15 14.68 -4.52
C ASN A 80 2.83 14.43 -5.26
N TYR A 81 2.26 13.26 -5.02
CA TYR A 81 0.96 12.90 -5.52
C TYR A 81 -0.13 13.53 -4.64
N PRO A 82 -1.08 14.30 -5.22
CA PRO A 82 -2.08 15.02 -4.43
C PRO A 82 -3.20 14.07 -3.97
N LEU A 83 -3.03 13.44 -2.81
CA LEU A 83 -4.06 12.59 -2.20
C LEU A 83 -5.29 13.37 -1.71
N GLY A 84 -5.20 14.70 -1.55
CA GLY A 84 -6.29 15.53 -1.07
C GLY A 84 -6.80 15.05 0.29
N THR A 85 -8.12 14.89 0.43
CA THR A 85 -8.74 14.38 1.67
C THR A 85 -8.34 12.94 2.00
N ASN A 86 -7.93 12.14 1.00
CA ASN A 86 -7.47 10.76 1.21
C ASN A 86 -6.10 10.70 1.92
N ALA A 87 -5.41 11.84 2.05
CA ALA A 87 -4.18 11.95 2.82
C ALA A 87 -4.41 11.81 4.33
N VAL A 88 -5.63 12.11 4.85
CA VAL A 88 -5.93 12.01 6.28
C VAL A 88 -6.15 10.55 6.66
N THR A 89 -5.05 9.82 6.89
CA THR A 89 -5.01 8.36 7.09
C THR A 89 -6.01 7.87 8.13
N CYS A 90 -6.14 8.59 9.25
CA CYS A 90 -7.04 8.22 10.35
C CYS A 90 -8.51 8.05 9.92
N ASN A 91 -8.94 8.71 8.83
CA ASN A 91 -10.32 8.63 8.34
C ASN A 91 -10.62 7.32 7.58
N PHE A 92 -9.58 6.53 7.25
CA PHE A 92 -9.71 5.32 6.43
C PHE A 92 -9.10 4.08 7.08
N LEU A 93 -8.87 4.13 8.39
CA LEU A 93 -8.58 2.94 9.17
C LEU A 93 -9.82 2.03 9.19
N GLN A 94 -9.60 0.71 9.17
CA GLN A 94 -10.66 -0.28 9.16
C GLN A 94 -10.88 -0.77 10.59
N GLY A 95 -12.10 -0.60 11.12
CA GLY A 95 -12.49 -1.08 12.45
C GLY A 95 -11.91 -0.30 13.64
N THR A 96 -11.11 0.74 13.40
CA THR A 96 -10.56 1.63 14.44
C THR A 96 -10.44 3.06 13.90
N SER A 97 -10.04 4.00 14.77
CA SER A 97 -9.79 5.40 14.45
C SER A 97 -8.75 5.98 15.41
N CYS A 98 -8.03 7.01 14.99
CA CYS A 98 -7.14 7.74 15.88
C CYS A 98 -7.92 8.40 17.05
N PRO A 99 -7.33 8.52 18.26
CA PRO A 99 -5.96 8.17 18.61
C PRO A 99 -5.74 6.66 18.78
N LEU A 100 -4.52 6.20 18.48
CA LEU A 100 -4.06 4.81 18.64
C LEU A 100 -3.02 4.72 19.77
N SER A 101 -3.08 3.65 20.54
CA SER A 101 -2.06 3.30 21.56
C SER A 101 -0.88 2.56 20.92
N ALA A 102 0.27 2.56 21.61
CA ALA A 102 1.40 1.76 21.19
C ALA A 102 1.05 0.26 21.13
N ASN A 103 1.59 -0.42 20.11
CA ASN A 103 1.38 -1.82 19.77
C ASN A 103 -0.03 -2.16 19.28
N GLU A 104 -0.80 -1.18 18.81
CA GLU A 104 -2.06 -1.46 18.10
C GLU A 104 -1.79 -1.84 16.64
N ASP A 105 -2.36 -2.98 16.24
CA ASP A 105 -2.40 -3.41 14.84
C ASP A 105 -3.53 -2.70 14.11
N VAL A 106 -3.22 -2.14 12.95
CA VAL A 106 -4.19 -1.39 12.15
C VAL A 106 -4.15 -1.79 10.68
N THR A 107 -5.34 -1.82 10.08
CA THR A 107 -5.52 -1.93 8.64
C THR A 107 -5.95 -0.57 8.09
N TYR A 108 -5.17 -0.02 7.16
CA TYR A 108 -5.44 1.23 6.46
C TYR A 108 -5.87 0.97 5.03
N ARG A 109 -6.99 1.56 4.60
CA ARG A 109 -7.44 1.56 3.20
C ARG A 109 -7.03 2.85 2.50
N LEU A 110 -5.98 2.80 1.70
CA LEU A 110 -5.57 3.90 0.83
C LEU A 110 -6.39 3.91 -0.46
N THR A 111 -6.85 5.09 -0.89
CA THR A 111 -7.50 5.32 -2.19
C THR A 111 -6.74 6.40 -2.96
N MET A 112 -6.24 6.06 -4.15
CA MET A 112 -5.52 6.98 -5.04
C MET A 112 -6.27 7.16 -6.38
N PRO A 113 -6.88 8.33 -6.64
CA PRO A 113 -7.64 8.56 -7.87
C PRO A 113 -6.75 8.82 -9.08
N ILE A 114 -6.66 7.89 -10.02
CA ILE A 114 -5.79 8.02 -11.20
C ILE A 114 -6.54 8.82 -12.27
N LEU A 115 -6.22 10.10 -12.43
CA LEU A 115 -6.95 10.97 -13.37
C LEU A 115 -6.73 10.55 -14.82
N ALA A 116 -7.78 10.67 -15.65
CA ALA A 116 -7.74 10.31 -17.07
C ALA A 116 -6.66 11.06 -17.88
N ILE A 117 -6.20 12.21 -17.39
CA ILE A 117 -5.19 13.06 -18.03
C ILE A 117 -3.74 12.63 -17.73
N TYR A 118 -3.51 11.74 -16.75
CA TYR A 118 -2.14 11.39 -16.33
C TYR A 118 -1.39 10.62 -17.42
N PRO A 119 -0.13 10.96 -17.75
CA PRO A 119 0.60 10.37 -18.88
C PRO A 119 0.78 8.84 -18.74
N LEU A 120 0.84 8.12 -19.87
CA LEU A 120 1.10 6.68 -19.90
C LEU A 120 2.60 6.43 -19.70
N VAL A 121 3.02 6.20 -18.46
CA VAL A 121 4.43 6.04 -18.08
C VAL A 121 4.57 5.00 -16.99
N SER A 122 5.75 4.39 -16.92
CA SER A 122 6.20 3.65 -15.73
C SER A 122 6.67 4.63 -14.66
N LEU A 123 6.43 4.28 -13.40
CA LEU A 123 6.76 5.10 -12.25
C LEU A 123 6.98 4.23 -11.02
N SER A 124 7.64 4.79 -10.01
CA SER A 124 7.61 4.25 -8.65
C SER A 124 6.83 5.19 -7.75
N ILE A 125 5.96 4.66 -6.91
CA ILE A 125 5.20 5.42 -5.90
C ILE A 125 5.70 5.01 -4.53
N GLU A 126 6.33 5.94 -3.82
CA GLU A 126 6.61 5.80 -2.40
C GLU A 126 5.39 6.26 -1.60
N ILE A 127 4.94 5.41 -0.68
CA ILE A 127 3.88 5.72 0.28
C ILE A 127 4.52 5.78 1.66
N ASN A 128 4.40 6.93 2.32
CA ASN A 128 4.90 7.16 3.67
C ASN A 128 3.75 7.65 4.56
N VAL A 129 3.34 6.83 5.51
CA VAL A 129 2.39 7.21 6.56
C VAL A 129 3.19 7.82 7.70
N VAL A 130 2.92 9.08 8.04
CA VAL A 130 3.59 9.80 9.11
C VAL A 130 2.63 10.19 10.22
N ASP A 131 3.12 10.28 11.45
CA ASP A 131 2.34 10.68 12.63
C ASP A 131 2.28 12.22 12.85
N GLN A 132 1.75 12.66 13.99
CA GLN A 132 1.70 14.06 14.41
C GLN A 132 3.08 14.77 14.47
N ALA A 133 4.17 14.01 14.59
CA ALA A 133 5.54 14.53 14.65
C ALA A 133 6.25 14.45 13.28
N ASN A 134 5.53 14.09 12.21
CA ASN A 134 6.07 13.77 10.89
C ASN A 134 7.07 12.59 10.89
N ALA A 135 7.00 11.72 11.89
CA ALA A 135 7.81 10.51 11.94
C ALA A 135 7.08 9.37 11.21
N SER A 136 7.81 8.62 10.38
CA SER A 136 7.25 7.47 9.65
C SER A 136 6.69 6.42 10.63
N VAL A 137 5.50 5.94 10.32
CA VAL A 137 4.81 4.85 11.00
C VAL A 137 4.79 3.61 10.10
N ALA A 138 4.62 3.80 8.79
CA ALA A 138 4.77 2.77 7.77
C ALA A 138 5.26 3.40 6.47
N CYS A 139 6.14 2.71 5.76
CA CYS A 139 6.67 3.18 4.48
C CYS A 139 6.97 2.01 3.54
N PHE A 140 6.52 2.14 2.29
CA PHE A 140 6.84 1.20 1.23
C PHE A 140 6.86 1.89 -0.13
N VAL A 141 7.45 1.23 -1.13
CA VAL A 141 7.43 1.67 -2.52
C VAL A 141 6.79 0.60 -3.39
N VAL A 142 6.02 1.02 -4.39
CA VAL A 142 5.43 0.14 -5.42
C VAL A 142 5.89 0.62 -6.79
N ASP A 143 6.37 -0.30 -7.60
CA ASP A 143 6.65 -0.02 -9.01
C ASP A 143 5.37 -0.25 -9.82
N ALA A 144 5.04 0.70 -10.68
CA ALA A 144 3.75 0.80 -11.34
C ALA A 144 3.87 1.32 -12.77
N GLN A 145 2.76 1.24 -13.51
CA GLN A 145 2.62 1.85 -14.82
C GLN A 145 1.20 2.39 -15.01
N VAL A 146 1.08 3.60 -15.55
CA VAL A 146 -0.21 4.17 -15.91
C VAL A 146 -0.64 3.60 -17.25
N VAL A 147 -1.81 2.98 -17.29
CA VAL A 147 -2.38 2.35 -18.49
C VAL A 147 -3.70 3.00 -18.89
N ALA A 148 -4.06 2.86 -20.17
CA ALA A 148 -5.36 3.31 -20.65
C ALA A 148 -6.50 2.48 -20.03
N ALA A 149 -7.68 3.09 -19.88
CA ALA A 149 -8.89 2.33 -19.60
C ALA A 149 -9.17 1.37 -20.77
N SER A 150 -9.49 0.12 -20.45
CA SER A 150 -9.97 -0.83 -21.46
C SER A 150 -11.44 -0.52 -21.72
N ASN A 151 -11.79 -0.16 -22.95
CA ASN A 151 -13.17 0.01 -23.39
C ASN A 151 -13.84 -1.34 -23.66
#